data_AF-A0AAV1Z8Y0-F1
#
_entry.id   AF-A0AAV1Z8Y0-F1
#
_cell.length_a   1.000
_cell.length_b   1.000
_cell.length_c   1.000
_cell.angle_alpha   90.00
_cell.angle_beta   90.00
_cell.angle_gamma   90.00
#
_symmetry.space_group_name_H-M   'P 1'
#
loop_
_entity.id
_entity.type
_entity.pdbx_description
1 polymer ?
#
loop_
_entity_poly.entity_id
_entity_poly.type
_entity_poly.pdbx_seq_one_letter_code
_entity_poly.pdbx_strand_id
1 'polypeptide(L)'
;GTKEPSLRFVAVSATFPNVVDAAEWLGTSNCKGVAYKLNENLRPVLLRKVVLGYPCSDTLSEFRFDLSLSYKLGHVIHTYSDGKPTLVFCATRKSVIQTACILAKSAHYVSNAAHKQQLIEVANTMHETKLRECLLNGIGFHHAGLSVSDRRLIEELFVAGRLQVLISTSTLAMGVNFPAHLVVIKSTAQYAAGSYKEYSETQLLQMIGRAGRPQFDSSATAVIMTR
;
A
#
# COMPACT_ATOMS: atom_id res chain seq x y z
N GLY A 1 39.67 25.73 25.17
CA GLY A 1 38.45 26.09 24.42
C GLY A 1 37.78 24.82 23.98
N THR A 2 36.60 24.53 24.51
CA THR A 2 35.78 23.38 24.09
C THR A 2 35.33 23.61 22.65
N LYS A 3 35.80 22.77 21.71
CA LYS A 3 35.25 22.73 20.35
C LYS A 3 33.76 22.44 20.46
N GLU A 4 32.92 23.37 20.00
CA GLU A 4 31.50 23.08 19.85
C GLU A 4 31.33 21.88 18.91
N PRO A 5 30.42 20.94 19.23
CA PRO A 5 30.20 19.77 18.41
C PRO A 5 29.65 20.18 17.04
N SER A 6 30.31 19.74 15.96
CA SER A 6 29.83 19.97 14.60
C SER A 6 28.61 19.10 14.31
N LEU A 7 27.43 19.71 14.17
CA LEU A 7 26.19 19.04 13.84
C LEU A 7 26.06 18.88 12.31
N ARG A 8 25.77 17.65 11.84
CA ARG A 8 25.53 17.37 10.42
C ARG A 8 24.08 16.99 10.20
N PHE A 9 23.37 17.78 9.39
CA PHE A 9 22.01 17.46 8.94
C PHE A 9 22.05 16.56 7.72
N VAL A 10 21.20 15.53 7.70
CA VAL A 10 20.92 14.70 6.54
C VAL A 10 19.41 14.63 6.39
N ALA A 11 18.88 15.31 5.35
CA ALA A 11 17.46 15.29 5.04
C ALA A 11 17.18 14.28 3.92
N VAL A 12 16.21 13.40 4.14
CA VAL A 12 15.78 12.38 3.18
C VAL A 12 14.30 12.58 2.90
N SER A 13 13.93 12.68 1.62
CA SER A 13 12.56 12.90 1.18
C SER A 13 12.26 12.12 -0.10
N ALA A 14 10.97 11.96 -0.43
CA ALA A 14 10.55 11.62 -1.78
C ALA A 14 10.96 12.74 -2.76
N THR A 15 11.03 12.46 -4.05
CA THR A 15 11.35 13.48 -5.05
C THR A 15 10.37 14.64 -5.02
N PHE A 16 10.86 15.86 -4.81
CA PHE A 16 10.08 17.09 -4.82
C PHE A 16 10.80 18.19 -5.64
N PRO A 17 10.08 19.15 -6.24
CA PRO A 17 10.66 20.06 -7.22
C PRO A 17 11.74 21.00 -6.65
N ASN A 18 11.59 21.45 -5.40
CA ASN A 18 12.39 22.53 -4.81
C ASN A 18 13.51 22.02 -3.89
N VAL A 19 14.22 20.97 -4.32
CA VAL A 19 15.30 20.36 -3.50
C VAL A 19 16.46 21.32 -3.26
N VAL A 20 16.70 22.26 -4.17
CA VAL A 20 17.76 23.27 -4.05
C VAL A 20 17.44 24.24 -2.91
N ASP A 21 16.20 24.77 -2.88
CA ASP A 21 15.74 25.69 -1.83
C ASP A 21 15.82 25.03 -0.44
N ALA A 22 15.46 23.75 -0.34
CA ALA A 22 15.56 22.99 0.91
C ALA A 22 17.03 22.79 1.35
N ALA A 23 17.95 22.54 0.41
CA ALA A 23 19.37 22.42 0.72
C ALA A 23 19.98 23.77 1.11
N GLU A 24 19.55 24.87 0.50
CA GLU A 24 19.96 26.22 0.88
C GLU A 24 19.45 26.56 2.29
N TRP A 25 18.19 26.26 2.59
CA TRP A 25 17.60 26.46 3.92
C TRP A 25 18.26 25.64 5.02
N LEU A 26 18.67 24.40 4.73
CA LEU A 26 19.43 23.54 5.66
C LEU A 26 20.91 23.91 5.75
N GLY A 27 21.40 24.69 4.79
CA GLY A 27 22.76 25.21 4.79
C GLY A 27 22.98 26.22 5.90
N THR A 28 24.24 26.44 6.23
CA THR A 28 24.67 27.54 7.10
C THR A 28 25.57 28.49 6.32
N SER A 29 25.81 29.68 6.85
CA SER A 29 26.74 30.67 6.27
C SER A 29 28.14 30.09 5.97
N ASN A 30 28.56 29.09 6.75
CA ASN A 30 29.89 28.47 6.66
C ASN A 30 29.89 27.13 5.90
N CYS A 31 28.73 26.54 5.62
CA CYS A 31 28.61 25.27 4.91
C CYS A 31 27.29 25.23 4.13
N LYS A 32 27.36 25.35 2.80
CA LYS A 32 26.19 25.20 1.93
C LYS A 32 25.66 23.78 1.99
N GLY A 33 24.33 23.62 2.01
CA GLY A 33 23.73 22.30 1.84
C GLY A 33 23.94 21.79 0.42
N VAL A 34 24.08 20.47 0.30
CA VAL A 34 24.19 19.79 -1.00
C VAL A 34 22.90 19.06 -1.29
N ALA A 35 22.27 19.38 -2.42
CA ALA A 35 21.08 18.70 -2.90
C ALA A 35 21.47 17.57 -3.87
N TYR A 36 20.93 16.37 -3.63
CA TYR A 36 20.97 15.27 -4.59
C TYR A 36 19.55 14.97 -5.06
N LYS A 37 19.28 15.17 -6.35
CA LYS A 37 17.99 14.82 -6.95
C LYS A 37 18.08 13.43 -7.57
N LEU A 38 17.47 12.45 -6.91
CA LEU A 38 17.36 11.10 -7.45
C LEU A 38 16.14 11.03 -8.38
N ASN A 39 16.34 10.92 -9.68
CA ASN A 39 15.23 10.79 -10.63
C ASN A 39 14.46 9.48 -10.42
N GLU A 40 13.19 9.41 -10.80
CA GLU A 40 12.37 8.18 -10.67
C GLU A 40 13.01 6.97 -11.38
N ASN A 41 13.81 7.21 -12.42
CA ASN A 41 14.54 6.19 -13.17
C ASN A 41 15.69 5.53 -12.38
N LEU A 42 16.08 6.10 -11.23
CA LEU A 42 17.10 5.53 -10.33
C LEU A 42 16.51 4.59 -9.28
N ARG A 43 15.19 4.33 -9.33
CA ARG A 43 14.58 3.32 -8.46
C ARG A 43 15.20 1.95 -8.74
N PRO A 44 15.59 1.18 -7.70
CA PRO A 44 16.09 -0.19 -7.88
C PRO A 44 15.11 -1.13 -8.59
N VAL A 45 13.81 -0.84 -8.47
CA VAL A 45 12.72 -1.52 -9.16
C VAL A 45 11.96 -0.51 -10.00
N LEU A 46 11.88 -0.75 -11.31
CA LEU A 46 11.19 0.17 -12.23
C LEU A 46 9.70 0.19 -11.93
N LEU A 47 9.14 1.38 -11.75
CA LEU A 47 7.74 1.55 -11.38
C LEU A 47 6.90 1.97 -12.59
N ARG A 48 5.94 1.13 -12.97
CA ARG A 48 4.86 1.48 -13.90
C ARG A 48 3.67 2.05 -13.11
N LYS A 49 3.18 3.23 -13.48
CA LYS A 49 1.97 3.84 -12.91
C LYS A 49 0.83 3.72 -13.91
N VAL A 50 -0.33 3.23 -13.47
CA VAL A 50 -1.53 3.07 -14.30
C VAL A 50 -2.70 3.73 -13.58
N VAL A 51 -3.46 4.57 -14.30
CA VAL A 51 -4.69 5.19 -13.77
C VAL A 51 -5.87 4.62 -14.53
N LEU A 52 -6.84 4.06 -13.80
CA LEU A 52 -8.07 3.50 -14.33
C LEU A 52 -9.24 4.35 -13.86
N GLY A 53 -9.89 5.03 -14.80
CA GLY A 53 -11.12 5.79 -14.57
C GLY A 53 -12.34 4.86 -14.60
N TYR A 54 -13.24 5.04 -13.64
CA TYR A 54 -14.49 4.30 -13.53
C TYR A 54 -15.65 5.27 -13.48
N PRO A 55 -16.69 5.09 -14.32
CA PRO A 55 -17.81 6.02 -14.37
C PRO A 55 -18.49 6.14 -13.00
N CYS A 56 -18.56 7.36 -12.49
CA CYS A 56 -19.29 7.71 -11.28
C CYS A 56 -20.39 8.72 -11.64
N SER A 57 -21.65 8.32 -11.47
CA SER A 57 -22.78 9.24 -11.61
C SER A 57 -22.80 10.23 -10.45
N ASP A 58 -23.21 11.47 -10.68
CA ASP A 58 -23.34 12.52 -9.65
C ASP A 58 -24.28 12.13 -8.50
N THR A 59 -25.21 11.21 -8.76
CA THR A 59 -26.15 10.66 -7.77
C THR A 59 -25.54 9.57 -6.88
N LEU A 60 -24.35 9.08 -7.22
CA LEU A 60 -23.74 7.94 -6.57
C LEU A 60 -22.84 8.42 -5.43
N SER A 61 -23.14 7.99 -4.20
CA SER A 61 -22.32 8.39 -3.06
C SER A 61 -20.92 7.78 -3.14
N GLU A 62 -19.93 8.46 -2.54
CA GLU A 62 -18.54 7.99 -2.42
C GLU A 62 -18.44 6.56 -1.88
N PHE A 63 -19.30 6.21 -0.92
CA PHE A 63 -19.38 4.85 -0.39
C PHE A 63 -19.81 3.82 -1.45
N ARG A 64 -20.82 4.14 -2.27
CA ARG A 64 -21.28 3.25 -3.33
C ARG A 64 -20.25 3.14 -4.45
N PHE A 65 -19.56 4.23 -4.76
CA PHE A 65 -18.48 4.25 -5.73
C PHE A 65 -17.35 3.33 -5.26
N ASP A 66 -16.85 3.56 -4.04
CA ASP A 66 -15.83 2.72 -3.39
C ASP A 66 -16.22 1.23 -3.41
N LEU A 67 -17.46 0.91 -3.05
CA LEU A 67 -17.96 -0.47 -3.09
C LEU A 67 -17.96 -1.07 -4.50
N SER A 68 -18.37 -0.30 -5.51
CA SER A 68 -18.36 -0.76 -6.90
C SER A 68 -16.96 -1.20 -7.36
N LEU A 69 -15.91 -0.50 -6.90
CA LEU A 69 -14.53 -0.82 -7.22
C LEU A 69 -14.09 -2.17 -6.61
N SER A 70 -14.64 -2.55 -5.45
CA SER A 70 -14.33 -3.85 -4.82
C SER A 70 -14.71 -5.03 -5.70
N TYR A 71 -15.77 -4.92 -6.52
CA TYR A 71 -16.17 -5.95 -7.49
C TYR A 71 -15.31 -5.95 -8.76
N LYS A 72 -14.57 -4.87 -9.04
CA LYS A 72 -13.63 -4.78 -10.17
C LYS A 72 -12.20 -5.19 -9.80
N LEU A 73 -11.90 -5.25 -8.50
CA LEU A 73 -10.57 -5.50 -7.99
C LEU A 73 -9.96 -6.82 -8.49
N GLY A 74 -10.74 -7.91 -8.54
CA GLY A 74 -10.22 -9.21 -9.01
C GLY A 74 -9.64 -9.15 -10.43
N HIS A 75 -10.31 -8.42 -11.34
CA HIS A 75 -9.81 -8.20 -12.70
C HIS A 75 -8.53 -7.36 -12.71
N VAL A 76 -8.47 -6.30 -11.89
CA VAL A 76 -7.26 -5.47 -11.78
C VAL A 76 -6.07 -6.30 -11.28
N ILE A 77 -6.26 -7.10 -10.24
CA ILE A 77 -5.20 -7.97 -9.71
C ILE A 77 -4.76 -8.97 -10.77
N HIS A 78 -5.70 -9.63 -11.44
CA HIS A 78 -5.37 -10.58 -12.51
C HIS A 78 -4.53 -9.95 -13.64
N THR A 79 -4.87 -8.72 -14.06
CA THR A 79 -4.22 -8.04 -15.18
C THR A 79 -2.81 -7.52 -14.85
N TYR A 80 -2.55 -7.10 -13.61
CA TYR A 80 -1.33 -6.34 -13.27
C TYR A 80 -0.42 -7.00 -12.24
N SER A 81 -0.81 -8.11 -11.63
CA SER A 81 -0.02 -8.73 -10.55
C SER A 81 1.09 -9.66 -11.02
N ASP A 82 1.01 -10.17 -12.26
CA ASP A 82 1.88 -11.26 -12.75
C ASP A 82 1.93 -12.48 -11.81
N GLY A 83 0.84 -12.72 -11.05
CA GLY A 83 0.82 -13.78 -10.04
C GLY A 83 1.76 -13.52 -8.86
N LYS A 84 2.15 -12.27 -8.60
CA LYS A 84 3.03 -11.83 -7.50
C LYS A 84 2.26 -11.04 -6.41
N PRO A 85 2.86 -10.88 -5.22
CA PRO A 85 2.20 -10.24 -4.08
C PRO A 85 1.63 -8.86 -4.39
N THR A 86 0.39 -8.65 -3.95
CA THR A 86 -0.42 -7.47 -4.20
C THR A 86 -0.84 -6.80 -2.90
N LEU A 87 -0.61 -5.49 -2.80
CA LEU A 87 -1.06 -4.66 -1.69
C LEU A 87 -2.14 -3.68 -2.18
N VAL A 88 -3.32 -3.75 -1.57
CA VAL A 88 -4.46 -2.89 -1.92
C VAL A 88 -4.72 -1.91 -0.79
N PHE A 89 -4.76 -0.61 -1.09
CA PHE A 89 -5.12 0.43 -0.14
C PHE A 89 -6.58 0.85 -0.29
N CYS A 90 -7.28 0.94 0.84
CA CYS A 90 -8.63 1.46 0.96
C CYS A 90 -8.69 2.58 2.02
N ALA A 91 -9.67 3.48 1.93
CA ALA A 91 -9.76 4.62 2.84
C ALA A 91 -10.20 4.29 4.27
N THR A 92 -11.00 3.23 4.48
CA THR A 92 -11.62 2.94 5.78
C THR A 92 -11.49 1.48 6.19
N ARG A 93 -11.53 1.21 7.50
CA ARG A 93 -11.53 -0.17 8.05
C ARG A 93 -12.67 -1.01 7.48
N LYS A 94 -13.86 -0.40 7.34
CA LYS A 94 -15.04 -1.05 6.75
C LYS A 94 -14.79 -1.43 5.30
N SER A 95 -14.24 -0.53 4.50
CA SER A 95 -13.91 -0.79 3.09
C SER A 95 -12.85 -1.89 2.95
N VAL A 96 -11.85 -1.93 3.83
CA VAL A 96 -10.83 -2.98 3.89
C VAL A 96 -11.46 -4.36 4.09
N ILE A 97 -12.26 -4.54 5.14
CA ILE A 97 -12.92 -5.83 5.45
C ILE A 97 -13.87 -6.21 4.31
N GLN A 98 -14.70 -5.27 3.85
CA GLN A 98 -15.70 -5.51 2.82
C GLN A 98 -15.06 -5.92 1.49
N THR A 99 -13.98 -5.25 1.10
CA THR A 99 -13.23 -5.58 -0.12
C THR A 99 -12.60 -6.96 -0.02
N ALA A 100 -12.02 -7.32 1.12
CA ALA A 100 -11.43 -8.64 1.33
C ALA A 100 -12.48 -9.75 1.22
N CYS A 101 -13.61 -9.59 1.91
CA CYS A 101 -14.70 -10.57 1.86
C CYS A 101 -15.32 -10.70 0.45
N ILE A 102 -15.46 -9.60 -0.31
CA ILE A 102 -15.96 -9.64 -1.69
C ILE A 102 -14.96 -10.38 -2.60
N LEU A 103 -13.68 -10.05 -2.48
CA LEU A 103 -12.63 -10.68 -3.27
C LEU A 103 -12.54 -12.19 -2.98
N ALA A 104 -12.59 -12.58 -1.71
CA ALA A 104 -12.53 -13.99 -1.29
C ALA A 104 -13.69 -14.86 -1.80
N LYS A 105 -14.82 -14.25 -2.20
CA LYS A 105 -15.93 -14.97 -2.84
C LYS A 105 -15.70 -15.27 -4.32
N SER A 106 -14.77 -14.56 -4.97
CA SER A 106 -14.60 -14.58 -6.43
C SER A 106 -13.18 -14.93 -6.88
N ALA A 107 -12.22 -15.00 -5.96
CA ALA A 107 -10.83 -15.30 -6.27
C ALA A 107 -10.20 -16.18 -5.18
N HIS A 108 -9.34 -17.09 -5.62
CA HIS A 108 -8.56 -18.00 -4.78
C HIS A 108 -7.08 -17.86 -5.14
N TYR A 109 -6.25 -17.49 -4.16
CA TYR A 109 -4.82 -17.28 -4.33
C TYR A 109 -3.97 -18.31 -3.57
N VAL A 110 -4.51 -19.53 -3.43
CA VAL A 110 -3.82 -20.65 -2.79
C VAL A 110 -3.13 -21.48 -3.87
N SER A 111 -1.81 -21.58 -3.77
CA SER A 111 -0.97 -22.18 -4.82
C SER A 111 -1.02 -23.70 -4.87
N ASN A 112 -1.06 -24.39 -3.72
CA ASN A 112 -1.09 -25.85 -3.64
C ASN A 112 -1.65 -26.33 -2.28
N ALA A 113 -1.77 -27.65 -2.11
CA ALA A 113 -2.31 -28.26 -0.89
C ALA A 113 -1.47 -27.98 0.36
N ALA A 114 -0.13 -27.95 0.24
CA ALA A 114 0.75 -27.66 1.38
C ALA A 114 0.59 -26.20 1.83
N HIS A 115 0.49 -25.26 0.89
CA HIS A 115 0.20 -23.87 1.18
C HIS A 115 -1.19 -23.72 1.83
N LYS A 116 -2.21 -24.41 1.30
CA LYS A 116 -3.54 -24.43 1.93
C LYS A 116 -3.48 -24.87 3.39
N GLN A 117 -2.73 -25.93 3.68
CA GLN A 117 -2.57 -26.47 5.03
C GLN A 117 -1.91 -25.47 5.97
N GLN A 118 -0.85 -24.78 5.51
CA GLN A 118 -0.21 -23.71 6.28
C GLN A 118 -1.17 -22.56 6.62
N LEU A 119 -2.00 -22.14 5.66
CA LEU A 119 -2.99 -21.09 5.89
C LEU A 119 -4.08 -21.53 6.88
N ILE A 120 -4.49 -22.80 6.85
CA ILE A 120 -5.44 -23.37 7.82
C ILE A 120 -4.85 -23.34 9.24
N GLU A 121 -3.60 -23.76 9.39
CA GLU A 121 -2.90 -23.77 10.69
C GLU A 121 -2.83 -22.37 11.29
N VAL A 122 -2.42 -21.38 10.50
CA VAL A 122 -2.39 -19.99 10.96
C VAL A 122 -3.79 -19.45 11.21
N ALA A 123 -4.77 -19.73 10.34
CA ALA A 123 -6.15 -19.29 10.54
C ALA A 123 -6.76 -19.83 11.86
N ASN A 124 -6.33 -20.99 12.34
CA ASN A 124 -6.81 -21.54 13.61
C ASN A 124 -6.27 -20.80 14.85
N THR A 125 -5.18 -20.04 14.71
CA THR A 125 -4.62 -19.24 15.82
C THR A 125 -5.13 -17.80 15.84
N MET A 126 -5.88 -17.36 14.82
CA MET A 126 -6.35 -15.98 14.70
C MET A 126 -7.65 -15.73 15.49
N HIS A 127 -7.84 -14.48 15.92
CA HIS A 127 -9.04 -14.09 16.67
C HIS A 127 -10.16 -13.55 15.77
N GLU A 128 -9.82 -12.79 14.72
CA GLU A 128 -10.80 -12.18 13.82
C GLU A 128 -11.39 -13.20 12.82
N THR A 129 -12.66 -13.55 12.99
CA THR A 129 -13.36 -14.56 12.16
C THR A 129 -13.32 -14.24 10.67
N LYS A 130 -13.58 -12.99 10.27
CA LYS A 130 -13.58 -12.64 8.84
C LYS A 130 -12.20 -12.73 8.21
N LEU A 131 -11.16 -12.47 9.01
CA LEU A 131 -9.78 -12.58 8.57
C LEU A 131 -9.42 -14.03 8.31
N ARG A 132 -9.85 -14.95 9.19
CA ARG A 132 -9.71 -16.40 9.01
C ARG A 132 -10.33 -16.87 7.69
N GLU A 133 -11.58 -16.48 7.45
CA GLU A 133 -12.31 -16.85 6.23
C GLU A 133 -11.63 -16.33 4.95
N CYS A 134 -11.14 -15.08 4.97
CA CYS A 134 -10.40 -14.52 3.84
C CYS A 134 -9.05 -15.25 3.65
N LEU A 135 -8.37 -15.56 4.75
CA LEU A 135 -7.03 -16.15 4.74
C LEU A 135 -7.02 -17.50 4.04
N LEU A 136 -8.07 -18.31 4.19
CA LEU A 136 -8.22 -19.59 3.49
C LEU A 136 -8.24 -19.47 1.95
N ASN A 137 -8.43 -18.26 1.43
CA ASN A 137 -8.40 -17.94 0.01
C ASN A 137 -7.11 -17.22 -0.42
N GLY A 138 -6.08 -17.15 0.46
CA GLY A 138 -4.83 -16.44 0.20
C GLY A 138 -4.97 -14.91 0.27
N ILE A 139 -6.02 -14.41 0.93
CA ILE A 139 -6.35 -12.99 1.04
C ILE A 139 -6.35 -12.59 2.51
N GLY A 140 -5.56 -11.57 2.87
CA GLY A 140 -5.55 -11.02 4.21
C GLY A 140 -6.01 -9.57 4.20
N PHE A 141 -6.34 -9.06 5.38
CA PHE A 141 -6.55 -7.64 5.55
C PHE A 141 -5.88 -7.10 6.81
N HIS A 142 -5.54 -5.81 6.77
CA HIS A 142 -4.82 -5.15 7.85
C HIS A 142 -5.40 -3.78 8.16
N HIS A 143 -5.75 -3.53 9.42
CA HIS A 143 -6.12 -2.22 9.91
C HIS A 143 -5.82 -2.08 11.41
N ALA A 144 -5.76 -0.85 11.91
CA ALA A 144 -5.45 -0.55 13.32
C ALA A 144 -6.42 -1.17 14.35
N GLY A 145 -7.64 -1.56 13.95
CA GLY A 145 -8.59 -2.25 14.84
C GLY A 145 -8.37 -3.76 15.02
N LEU A 146 -7.40 -4.38 14.34
CA LEU A 146 -7.07 -5.79 14.54
C LEU A 146 -6.25 -5.98 15.81
N SER A 147 -6.35 -7.17 16.41
CA SER A 147 -5.48 -7.58 17.52
C SER A 147 -4.00 -7.49 17.11
N VAL A 148 -3.11 -7.25 18.07
CA VAL A 148 -1.66 -7.17 17.79
C VAL A 148 -1.14 -8.49 17.22
N SER A 149 -1.65 -9.63 17.73
CA SER A 149 -1.31 -10.97 17.24
C SER A 149 -1.76 -11.17 15.79
N ASP A 150 -3.01 -10.87 15.45
CA ASP A 150 -3.52 -11.04 14.08
C ASP A 150 -2.78 -10.14 13.09
N ARG A 151 -2.46 -8.90 13.50
CA ARG A 151 -1.63 -8.01 12.68
C ARG A 151 -0.29 -8.66 12.39
N ARG A 152 0.49 -9.02 13.42
CA ARG A 152 1.82 -9.64 13.24
C ARG A 152 1.77 -10.85 12.32
N LEU A 153 0.80 -11.75 12.49
CA LEU A 153 0.66 -12.94 11.65
C LEU A 153 0.45 -12.59 10.17
N ILE A 154 -0.43 -11.64 9.85
CA ILE A 154 -0.67 -11.21 8.46
C ILE A 154 0.55 -10.51 7.87
N GLU A 155 1.23 -9.68 8.66
CA GLU A 155 2.45 -8.99 8.26
C GLU A 155 3.55 -10.01 7.91
N GLU A 156 3.78 -11.00 8.77
CA GLU A 156 4.75 -12.08 8.57
C GLU A 156 4.42 -12.93 7.34
N LEU A 157 3.17 -13.31 7.16
CA LEU A 157 2.74 -14.09 5.99
C LEU A 157 2.95 -13.32 4.68
N PHE A 158 2.64 -12.03 4.65
CA PHE A 158 2.81 -11.20 3.45
C PHE A 158 4.28 -10.97 3.12
N VAL A 159 5.11 -10.62 4.11
CA VAL A 159 6.55 -10.43 3.93
C VAL A 159 7.24 -11.72 3.50
N ALA A 160 6.81 -12.87 4.03
CA ALA A 160 7.32 -14.18 3.63
C ALA A 160 6.84 -14.65 2.25
N GLY A 161 5.99 -13.89 1.56
CA GLY A 161 5.42 -14.27 0.25
C GLY A 161 4.42 -15.43 0.34
N ARG A 162 3.92 -15.76 1.53
CA ARG A 162 2.89 -16.78 1.76
C ARG A 162 1.47 -16.19 1.70
N LEU A 163 1.34 -14.87 1.68
CA LEU A 163 0.06 -14.21 1.43
C LEU A 163 0.13 -13.44 0.13
N GLN A 164 -0.74 -13.79 -0.81
CA GLN A 164 -0.72 -13.22 -2.16
C GLN A 164 -1.34 -11.82 -2.20
N VAL A 165 -2.45 -11.60 -1.50
CA VAL A 165 -3.17 -10.34 -1.54
C VAL A 165 -3.37 -9.83 -0.12
N LEU A 166 -2.90 -8.62 0.15
CA LEU A 166 -3.13 -7.90 1.40
C LEU A 166 -3.94 -6.63 1.13
N ILE A 167 -5.07 -6.47 1.81
CA ILE A 167 -5.89 -5.26 1.73
C ILE A 167 -5.73 -4.47 3.02
N SER A 168 -5.38 -3.19 2.94
CA SER A 168 -5.13 -2.37 4.12
C SER A 168 -5.67 -0.95 4.03
N THR A 169 -5.81 -0.31 5.19
CA THR A 169 -6.10 1.12 5.28
C THR A 169 -4.94 1.94 4.73
N SER A 170 -5.23 3.04 4.04
CA SER A 170 -4.22 3.97 3.50
C SER A 170 -3.21 4.46 4.54
N THR A 171 -3.61 4.58 5.81
CA THR A 171 -2.71 4.97 6.92
C THR A 171 -1.58 3.98 7.17
N LEU A 172 -1.69 2.71 6.72
CA LEU A 172 -0.61 1.73 6.81
C LEU A 172 0.61 2.14 5.97
N ALA A 173 0.39 2.91 4.90
CA ALA A 173 1.46 3.41 4.05
C ALA A 173 2.45 4.32 4.79
N MET A 174 2.15 4.76 6.03
CA MET A 174 2.98 5.68 6.80
C MET A 174 3.86 5.02 7.88
N GLY A 175 3.99 3.69 7.96
CA GLY A 175 4.75 3.12 9.08
C GLY A 175 5.19 1.67 8.98
N VAL A 176 4.98 0.99 7.85
CA VAL A 176 5.31 -0.44 7.76
C VAL A 176 5.86 -0.79 6.38
N ASN A 177 6.83 -1.70 6.34
CA ASN A 177 7.52 -2.10 5.12
C ASN A 177 6.84 -3.32 4.48
N PHE A 178 5.77 -3.09 3.73
CA PHE A 178 5.13 -4.11 2.87
C PHE A 178 5.44 -3.84 1.40
N PRO A 179 6.63 -4.22 0.91
CA PRO A 179 6.91 -4.10 -0.51
C PRO A 179 6.09 -5.14 -1.26
N ALA A 180 5.38 -4.71 -2.30
CA ALA A 180 4.54 -5.57 -3.14
C ALA A 180 4.91 -5.39 -4.61
N HIS A 181 4.67 -6.42 -5.43
CA HIS A 181 4.86 -6.28 -6.88
C HIS A 181 3.79 -5.35 -7.48
N LEU A 182 2.54 -5.54 -7.05
CA LEU A 182 1.42 -4.70 -7.41
C LEU A 182 0.93 -3.91 -6.19
N VAL A 183 0.81 -2.60 -6.34
CA VAL A 183 0.03 -1.75 -5.43
C VAL A 183 -1.23 -1.31 -6.12
N VAL A 184 -2.38 -1.42 -5.46
CA VAL A 184 -3.65 -0.88 -5.94
C VAL A 184 -4.15 0.16 -4.95
N ILE A 185 -4.41 1.38 -5.40
CA ILE A 185 -5.09 2.41 -4.63
C ILE A 185 -6.56 2.39 -5.05
N LYS A 186 -7.43 1.87 -4.18
CA LYS A 186 -8.87 1.72 -4.44
C LYS A 186 -9.61 2.95 -3.97
N SER A 187 -10.18 3.70 -4.92
CA SER A 187 -10.71 5.05 -4.73
C SER A 187 -9.61 6.05 -4.36
N THR A 188 -9.81 7.30 -4.77
CA THR A 188 -8.92 8.42 -4.40
C THR A 188 -9.54 9.35 -3.35
N ALA A 189 -10.78 9.08 -2.93
CA ALA A 189 -11.48 9.85 -1.92
C ALA A 189 -11.38 9.23 -0.51
N GLN A 190 -11.19 10.08 0.49
CA GLN A 190 -11.20 9.72 1.91
C GLN A 190 -12.10 10.68 2.69
N TYR A 191 -12.71 10.18 3.76
CA TYR A 191 -13.45 11.04 4.69
C TYR A 191 -12.47 11.65 5.71
N ALA A 192 -12.29 12.97 5.66
CA ALA A 192 -11.36 13.70 6.52
C ALA A 192 -11.95 15.06 6.91
N ALA A 193 -11.90 15.38 8.21
CA ALA A 193 -12.40 16.65 8.75
C ALA A 193 -13.86 16.96 8.33
N GLY A 194 -14.76 15.99 8.50
CA GLY A 194 -16.20 16.17 8.30
C GLY A 194 -16.68 16.09 6.84
N SER A 195 -15.79 15.93 5.87
CA SER A 195 -16.13 15.88 4.44
C SER A 195 -15.30 14.84 3.69
N TYR A 196 -15.78 14.43 2.52
CA TYR A 196 -14.95 13.67 1.58
C TYR A 196 -13.98 14.60 0.87
N LYS A 197 -12.72 14.19 0.81
CA LYS A 197 -11.64 14.90 0.13
C LYS A 197 -10.80 13.90 -0.64
N GLU A 198 -10.22 14.33 -1.74
CA GLU A 198 -9.23 13.54 -2.45
C GLU A 198 -7.97 13.36 -1.58
N TYR A 199 -7.24 12.28 -1.80
CA TYR A 199 -5.91 12.10 -1.20
C TYR A 199 -4.98 13.21 -1.66
N SER A 200 -4.11 13.67 -0.75
CA SER A 200 -3.01 14.54 -1.16
C SER A 200 -2.00 13.75 -2.00
N GLU A 201 -1.24 14.47 -2.82
CA GLU A 201 -0.15 13.88 -3.61
C GLU A 201 0.81 13.09 -2.72
N THR A 202 1.18 13.62 -1.55
CA THR A 202 2.03 12.93 -0.58
C THR A 202 1.43 11.59 -0.15
N GLN A 203 0.12 11.53 0.14
CA GLN A 203 -0.52 10.27 0.53
C GLN A 203 -0.49 9.23 -0.61
N LEU A 204 -0.76 9.68 -1.84
CA LEU A 204 -0.68 8.81 -3.03
C LEU A 204 0.75 8.31 -3.23
N LEU A 205 1.76 9.18 -3.17
CA LEU A 205 3.16 8.82 -3.34
C LEU A 205 3.65 7.83 -2.27
N GLN A 206 3.19 7.96 -1.03
CA GLN A 206 3.51 7.02 0.06
C GLN A 206 2.93 5.63 -0.20
N MET A 207 1.69 5.55 -0.73
CA MET A 207 1.08 4.28 -1.13
C MET A 207 1.78 3.68 -2.36
N ILE A 208 1.98 4.47 -3.41
CA ILE A 208 2.70 4.07 -4.63
C ILE A 208 4.13 3.62 -4.33
N GLY A 209 4.78 4.23 -3.35
CA GLY A 209 6.13 3.89 -2.89
C GLY A 209 6.27 2.45 -2.36
N ARG A 210 5.16 1.76 -2.06
CA ARG A 210 5.14 0.35 -1.65
C ARG A 210 5.23 -0.61 -2.84
N ALA A 211 5.11 -0.12 -4.07
CA ALA A 211 5.30 -0.93 -5.27
C ALA A 211 6.80 -1.08 -5.55
N GLY A 212 7.24 -2.33 -5.59
CA GLY A 212 8.62 -2.74 -5.81
C GLY A 212 9.17 -3.52 -4.63
N ARG A 213 9.64 -4.75 -4.90
CA ARG A 213 10.38 -5.59 -3.96
C ARG A 213 11.83 -5.70 -4.43
N PRO A 214 12.74 -4.84 -3.94
CA PRO A 214 14.16 -4.96 -4.26
C PRO A 214 14.63 -6.39 -4.00
N GLN A 215 15.52 -6.91 -4.86
CA GLN A 215 16.01 -8.30 -4.85
C GLN A 215 15.03 -9.36 -5.42
N PHE A 216 13.73 -9.07 -5.51
CA PHE A 216 12.73 -10.02 -6.01
C PHE A 216 12.13 -9.63 -7.37
N ASP A 217 12.00 -8.33 -7.62
CA ASP A 217 11.35 -7.80 -8.81
C ASP A 217 12.28 -6.85 -9.58
N SER A 218 12.26 -6.94 -10.90
CA SER A 218 12.89 -5.96 -11.82
C SER A 218 11.97 -4.79 -12.13
N SER A 219 10.65 -5.02 -12.07
CA SER A 219 9.61 -4.02 -12.26
C SER A 219 8.43 -4.26 -11.31
N ALA A 220 7.68 -3.20 -11.06
CA ALA A 220 6.47 -3.21 -10.25
C ALA A 220 5.41 -2.27 -10.83
N THR A 221 4.15 -2.50 -10.49
CA THR A 221 3.03 -1.70 -10.99
C THR A 221 2.27 -1.06 -9.82
N ALA A 222 1.94 0.22 -9.95
CA ALA A 222 0.96 0.89 -9.10
C ALA A 222 -0.27 1.24 -9.95
N VAL A 223 -1.44 0.75 -9.55
CA VAL A 223 -2.73 1.02 -10.20
C VAL A 223 -3.56 1.93 -9.30
N ILE A 224 -4.06 3.03 -9.85
CA ILE A 224 -5.00 3.94 -9.19
C ILE A 224 -6.38 3.72 -9.80
N MET A 225 -7.36 3.33 -8.99
CA MET A 225 -8.76 3.22 -9.40
C MET A 225 -9.48 4.48 -8.94
N THR A 226 -9.90 5.33 -9.87
CA THR A 226 -10.54 6.63 -9.58
C THR A 226 -11.74 6.88 -10.49
N ARG A 227 -12.46 7.98 -10.24
CA ARG A 227 -13.62 8.41 -11.02
C ARG A 227 -13.22 8.99 -12.37
#